data_AF-A0A970YGE8-F1
#
_entry.id   AF-A0A970YGE8-F1
#
_cell.length_a   1.000
_cell.length_b   1.000
_cell.length_c   1.000
_cell.angle_alpha   90.00
_cell.angle_beta   90.00
_cell.angle_gamma   90.00
#
_symmetry.space_group_name_H-M   'P 1'
#
loop_
_entity.id
_entity.type
_entity.pdbx_description
1 polymer ?
#
loop_
_entity_poly.entity_id
_entity_poly.type
_entity_poly.pdbx_seq_one_letter_code
_entity_poly.pdbx_strand_id
1 'polypeptide(L)'
;LREAGVIYGTSVTATRLNHEVMMKDEFWQFLKDEGVSYAWVFQFMPVGMNPSMDLVPTPEQRYERFFKTEQERLGGDFAFVADFWNHGFLTNGCLAAGAKYLHVNAKGYVEPCVFQQFAVDSIREKSLLEILKSPFFTAYKRMVPYSNNLFRPCPIIDNPKVLRAMVNKFNAIPQHDGSENVVTELAGQLDELAAGWKDYADKLYYEEGFAETHPAHRGVYDFDVRMRKYANNEEKLAIDKKP
;
A
#
# COMPACT_ATOMS: atom_id res chain seq x y z
N LEU A 1 -8.93 -24.00 11.80
CA LEU A 1 -9.46 -23.48 10.51
C LEU A 1 -9.49 -24.57 9.44
N ARG A 2 -8.36 -25.25 9.20
CA ARG A 2 -8.24 -26.42 8.32
C ARG A 2 -9.28 -27.52 8.55
N GLU A 3 -9.34 -28.05 9.77
CA GLU A 3 -10.29 -29.12 10.13
C GLU A 3 -11.76 -28.72 9.93
N ALA A 4 -12.05 -27.42 10.03
CA ALA A 4 -13.38 -26.86 9.84
C ALA A 4 -13.69 -26.51 8.36
N GLY A 5 -12.77 -26.76 7.43
CA GLY A 5 -12.93 -26.46 6.00
C GLY A 5 -12.98 -24.97 5.64
N VAL A 6 -12.51 -24.10 6.55
CA VAL A 6 -12.48 -22.64 6.33
C VAL A 6 -11.25 -22.28 5.50
N ILE A 7 -11.40 -21.37 4.53
CA ILE A 7 -10.25 -20.79 3.80
C ILE A 7 -9.51 -19.83 4.73
N TYR A 8 -8.19 -19.99 4.85
CA TYR A 8 -7.35 -19.09 5.63
C TYR A 8 -6.07 -18.76 4.87
N GLY A 9 -5.56 -17.58 5.18
CA GLY A 9 -4.27 -17.12 4.72
C GLY A 9 -3.29 -16.94 5.87
N THR A 10 -2.07 -16.57 5.52
CA THR A 10 -1.07 -16.10 6.46
C THR A 10 -0.83 -14.60 6.29
N SER A 11 -0.49 -13.93 7.38
CA SER A 11 0.02 -12.56 7.35
C SER A 11 1.42 -12.56 7.97
N VAL A 12 2.41 -12.17 7.18
CA VAL A 12 3.82 -12.20 7.55
C VAL A 12 4.32 -10.77 7.64
N THR A 13 4.82 -10.38 8.81
CA THR A 13 5.56 -9.13 8.96
C THR A 13 7.02 -9.36 8.57
N ALA A 14 7.43 -8.85 7.42
CA ALA A 14 8.83 -8.84 6.97
C ALA A 14 9.61 -7.78 7.74
N THR A 15 10.63 -8.22 8.47
CA THR A 15 11.53 -7.38 9.27
C THR A 15 12.96 -7.58 8.79
N ARG A 16 13.86 -6.71 9.24
CA ARG A 16 15.30 -6.89 9.03
C ARG A 16 15.81 -8.24 9.58
N LEU A 17 15.19 -8.75 10.64
CA LEU A 17 15.69 -9.91 11.40
C LEU A 17 15.20 -11.26 10.88
N ASN A 18 14.05 -11.31 10.21
CA ASN A 18 13.50 -12.56 9.66
C ASN A 18 13.62 -12.67 8.14
N HIS A 19 14.35 -11.74 7.49
CA HIS A 19 14.55 -11.75 6.04
C HIS A 19 15.10 -13.10 5.55
N GLU A 20 16.18 -13.60 6.14
CA GLU A 20 16.78 -14.89 5.75
C GLU A 20 15.82 -16.07 5.88
N VAL A 21 14.91 -16.04 6.86
CA VAL A 21 13.89 -17.08 7.03
C VAL A 21 12.87 -17.01 5.89
N MET A 22 12.43 -15.80 5.51
CA MET A 22 11.48 -15.61 4.43
C MET A 22 12.05 -15.94 3.05
N MET A 23 13.37 -15.87 2.88
CA MET A 23 14.04 -16.20 1.62
C MET A 23 14.16 -17.71 1.38
N LYS A 24 13.99 -18.53 2.42
CA LYS A 24 14.11 -19.98 2.36
C LYS A 24 12.85 -20.65 1.79
N ASP A 25 13.04 -21.63 0.92
CA ASP A 25 11.95 -22.44 0.37
C ASP A 25 11.20 -23.20 1.46
N GLU A 26 11.90 -23.62 2.51
CA GLU A 26 11.33 -24.35 3.64
C GLU A 26 10.24 -23.55 4.37
N PHE A 27 10.37 -22.22 4.44
CA PHE A 27 9.35 -21.36 5.04
C PHE A 27 8.05 -21.39 4.22
N TRP A 28 8.16 -21.28 2.90
CA TRP A 28 6.99 -21.28 2.02
C TRP A 28 6.39 -22.67 1.87
N GLN A 29 7.22 -23.71 1.84
CA GLN A 29 6.76 -25.10 1.85
C GLN A 29 5.97 -25.42 3.11
N PHE A 30 6.44 -24.96 4.28
CA PHE A 30 5.69 -25.09 5.52
C PHE A 30 4.29 -24.47 5.42
N LEU A 31 4.15 -23.26 4.86
CA LEU A 31 2.83 -22.65 4.67
C LEU A 31 1.92 -23.48 3.76
N LYS A 32 2.48 -24.06 2.68
CA LYS A 32 1.75 -24.92 1.74
C LYS A 32 1.28 -26.20 2.42
N ASP A 33 2.16 -26.86 3.18
CA ASP A 33 1.87 -28.10 3.92
C ASP A 33 0.79 -27.90 4.99
N GLU A 34 0.82 -26.71 5.62
CA GLU A 34 -0.21 -26.27 6.56
C GLU A 34 -1.53 -25.90 5.88
N GLY A 35 -1.63 -25.94 4.55
CA GLY A 35 -2.88 -25.68 3.80
C GLY A 35 -3.25 -24.21 3.68
N VAL A 36 -2.27 -23.30 3.81
CA VAL A 36 -2.48 -21.85 3.65
C VAL A 36 -2.89 -21.54 2.21
N SER A 37 -4.01 -20.85 2.01
CA SER A 37 -4.55 -20.56 0.68
C SER A 37 -3.97 -19.29 0.05
N TYR A 38 -3.59 -18.30 0.85
CA TYR A 38 -3.01 -17.04 0.38
C TYR A 38 -2.06 -16.45 1.42
N ALA A 39 -1.12 -15.62 1.00
CA ALA A 39 -0.16 -14.98 1.89
C ALA A 39 -0.12 -13.47 1.68
N TRP A 40 -0.16 -12.72 2.79
CA TRP A 40 0.08 -11.29 2.80
C TRP A 40 1.40 -10.99 3.48
N VAL A 41 2.30 -10.35 2.76
CA VAL A 41 3.59 -9.90 3.25
C VAL A 41 3.51 -8.40 3.48
N PHE A 42 3.64 -8.01 4.74
CA PHE A 42 3.75 -6.62 5.13
C PHE A 42 5.16 -6.36 5.63
N GLN A 43 5.86 -5.36 5.08
CA GLN A 43 7.09 -4.97 5.74
C GLN A 43 6.78 -4.26 7.07
N PHE A 44 7.70 -4.37 8.02
CA PHE A 44 7.63 -3.63 9.26
C PHE A 44 7.65 -2.13 8.94
N MET A 45 6.63 -1.43 9.42
CA MET A 45 6.47 0.00 9.26
C MET A 45 6.80 0.68 10.58
N PRO A 46 7.67 1.71 10.60
CA PRO A 46 8.05 2.40 11.82
C PRO A 46 6.98 3.43 12.21
N VAL A 47 5.78 2.95 12.56
CA VAL A 47 4.60 3.77 12.90
C VAL A 47 4.03 3.36 14.25
N GLY A 48 3.28 4.27 14.89
CA GLY A 48 2.60 4.02 16.15
C GLY A 48 3.48 4.26 17.38
N MET A 49 3.12 3.63 18.49
CA MET A 49 3.77 3.84 19.78
C MET A 49 5.17 3.23 19.78
N ASN A 50 6.19 4.05 20.06
CA ASN A 50 7.61 3.68 20.04
C ASN A 50 8.10 3.16 18.67
N PRO A 51 8.02 3.98 17.61
CA PRO A 51 8.43 3.54 16.30
C PRO A 51 9.95 3.37 16.25
N SER A 52 10.42 2.30 15.62
CA SER A 52 11.86 2.00 15.48
C SER A 52 12.21 1.66 14.05
N MET A 53 13.39 2.11 13.62
CA MET A 53 13.97 1.74 12.33
C MET A 53 14.70 0.40 12.39
N ASP A 54 14.96 -0.17 13.58
CA ASP A 54 15.81 -1.35 13.75
C ASP A 54 15.25 -2.61 13.10
N LEU A 55 13.93 -2.68 12.98
CA LEU A 55 13.20 -3.79 12.37
C LEU A 55 12.80 -3.53 10.91
N VAL A 56 12.95 -2.29 10.42
CA VAL A 56 12.62 -1.95 9.04
C VAL A 56 13.61 -2.67 8.11
N PRO A 57 13.13 -3.44 7.11
CA PRO A 57 14.01 -4.09 6.15
C PRO A 57 14.87 -3.07 5.41
N THR A 58 16.11 -3.45 5.09
CA THR A 58 16.98 -2.60 4.25
C THR A 58 16.44 -2.56 2.81
N PRO A 59 16.83 -1.54 2.01
CA PRO A 59 16.52 -1.52 0.58
C PRO A 59 16.92 -2.80 -0.17
N GLU A 60 18.09 -3.35 0.14
CA GLU A 60 18.58 -4.60 -0.44
C GLU A 60 17.71 -5.80 -0.05
N GLN A 61 17.34 -5.93 1.23
CA GLN A 61 16.43 -6.98 1.67
C GLN A 61 15.06 -6.87 0.98
N ARG A 62 14.54 -5.65 0.81
CA ARG A 62 13.29 -5.44 0.07
C ARG A 62 13.42 -5.86 -1.40
N TYR A 63 14.56 -5.59 -2.03
CA TYR A 63 14.85 -5.96 -3.42
C TYR A 63 14.92 -7.48 -3.58
N GLU A 64 15.68 -8.18 -2.74
CA GLU A 64 15.77 -9.64 -2.76
C GLU A 64 14.41 -10.29 -2.50
N ARG A 65 13.67 -9.76 -1.51
CA ARG A 65 12.34 -10.27 -1.16
C ARG A 65 11.37 -10.20 -2.33
N PHE A 66 11.46 -9.16 -3.18
CA PHE A 66 10.59 -9.07 -4.35
C PHE A 66 10.67 -10.33 -5.21
N PHE A 67 11.87 -10.78 -5.59
CA PHE A 67 12.04 -11.96 -6.44
C PHE A 67 11.46 -13.21 -5.77
N LYS A 68 11.66 -13.36 -4.45
CA LYS A 68 11.09 -14.48 -3.71
C LYS A 68 9.56 -14.43 -3.67
N THR A 69 8.97 -13.28 -3.32
CA THR A 69 7.51 -13.16 -3.25
C THR A 69 6.86 -13.24 -4.62
N GLU A 70 7.55 -12.80 -5.68
CA GLU A 70 7.08 -12.91 -7.06
C GLU A 70 7.13 -14.36 -7.55
N GLN A 71 8.19 -15.11 -7.22
CA GLN A 71 8.27 -16.55 -7.47
C GLN A 71 7.09 -17.28 -6.82
N GLU A 72 6.81 -17.04 -5.55
CA GLU A 72 5.71 -17.70 -4.84
C GLU A 72 4.33 -17.26 -5.37
N ARG A 73 4.20 -15.99 -5.79
CA ARG A 73 2.97 -15.47 -6.41
C ARG A 73 2.69 -16.14 -7.76
N LEU A 74 3.72 -16.39 -8.56
CA LEU A 74 3.61 -16.99 -9.90
C LEU A 74 3.64 -18.52 -9.88
N GLY A 75 4.11 -19.14 -8.80
CA GLY A 75 4.27 -20.59 -8.69
C GLY A 75 2.97 -21.40 -8.66
N GLY A 76 1.83 -20.76 -8.36
CA GLY A 76 0.50 -21.38 -8.41
C GLY A 76 0.08 -22.16 -7.16
N ASP A 77 0.96 -22.30 -6.16
CA ASP A 77 0.67 -23.00 -4.90
C ASP A 77 -0.26 -22.20 -3.98
N PHE A 78 -0.18 -20.86 -4.05
CA PHE A 78 -1.08 -19.96 -3.35
C PHE A 78 -2.07 -19.35 -4.34
N ALA A 79 -3.30 -19.12 -3.90
CA ALA A 79 -4.26 -18.32 -4.66
C ALA A 79 -3.71 -16.90 -4.92
N PHE A 80 -2.96 -16.34 -3.96
CA PHE A 80 -2.21 -15.11 -4.13
C PHE A 80 -1.12 -14.93 -3.06
N VAL A 81 -0.02 -14.29 -3.45
CA VAL A 81 1.00 -13.73 -2.55
C VAL A 81 1.11 -12.22 -2.77
N ALA A 82 0.81 -11.46 -1.71
CA ALA A 82 0.76 -10.00 -1.74
C ALA A 82 1.91 -9.38 -0.93
N ASP A 83 3.00 -8.94 -1.55
CA ASP A 83 3.90 -7.99 -0.92
C ASP A 83 3.40 -6.57 -1.22
N PHE A 84 2.82 -5.91 -0.23
CA PHE A 84 2.11 -4.64 -0.42
C PHE A 84 3.00 -3.49 -0.93
N TRP A 85 4.32 -3.57 -0.71
CA TRP A 85 5.26 -2.52 -1.12
C TRP A 85 6.08 -2.89 -2.35
N ASN A 86 6.28 -4.18 -2.61
CA ASN A 86 6.94 -4.63 -3.83
C ASN A 86 5.95 -4.84 -4.99
N HIS A 87 4.69 -5.19 -4.73
CA HIS A 87 3.70 -5.47 -5.77
C HIS A 87 2.82 -4.26 -6.14
N GLY A 88 3.32 -3.03 -5.98
CA GLY A 88 2.59 -1.81 -6.34
C GLY A 88 2.20 -1.76 -7.83
N PHE A 89 2.94 -2.45 -8.71
CA PHE A 89 2.62 -2.58 -10.13
C PHE A 89 1.30 -3.32 -10.40
N LEU A 90 0.91 -4.28 -9.54
CA LEU A 90 -0.37 -4.99 -9.66
C LEU A 90 -1.57 -4.10 -9.40
N THR A 91 -1.38 -2.97 -8.73
CA THR A 91 -2.46 -2.11 -8.26
C THR A 91 -2.40 -0.68 -8.81
N ASN A 92 -1.45 -0.38 -9.70
CA ASN A 92 -1.15 0.98 -10.15
C ASN A 92 -0.83 1.92 -8.97
N GLY A 93 0.03 1.47 -8.06
CA GLY A 93 0.50 2.21 -6.90
C GLY A 93 -0.34 1.97 -5.62
N CYS A 94 -0.32 2.95 -4.73
CA CYS A 94 -0.96 2.87 -3.41
C CYS A 94 -2.48 2.65 -3.47
N LEU A 95 -3.01 1.92 -2.48
CA LEU A 95 -4.43 1.65 -2.32
C LEU A 95 -5.18 2.66 -1.44
N ALA A 96 -4.44 3.53 -0.76
CA ALA A 96 -4.90 4.39 0.33
C ALA A 96 -5.96 5.42 -0.10
N ALA A 97 -6.59 6.04 0.90
CA ALA A 97 -7.52 7.16 0.78
C ALA A 97 -8.72 6.89 -0.15
N GLY A 98 -9.22 5.66 -0.12
CA GLY A 98 -10.37 5.26 -0.93
C GLY A 98 -10.06 5.14 -2.42
N ALA A 99 -8.80 5.04 -2.82
CA ALA A 99 -8.44 4.58 -4.17
C ALA A 99 -8.92 3.14 -4.38
N LYS A 100 -8.61 2.26 -3.41
CA LYS A 100 -9.22 0.93 -3.26
C LYS A 100 -9.53 0.55 -1.81
N TYR A 101 -8.96 1.28 -0.85
CA TYR A 101 -9.03 0.96 0.57
C TYR A 101 -8.90 2.24 1.43
N LEU A 102 -9.47 2.21 2.63
CA LEU A 102 -9.28 3.18 3.69
C LEU A 102 -9.39 2.49 5.04
N HIS A 103 -8.96 3.15 6.11
CA HIS A 103 -9.04 2.62 7.47
C HIS A 103 -9.98 3.50 8.31
N VAL A 104 -10.92 2.87 9.01
CA VAL A 104 -11.73 3.54 10.05
C VAL A 104 -11.24 3.01 11.38
N ASN A 105 -10.64 3.87 12.19
CA ASN A 105 -10.13 3.45 13.50
C ASN A 105 -11.26 3.33 14.53
N ALA A 106 -10.96 2.75 15.69
CA ALA A 106 -11.96 2.51 16.74
C ALA A 106 -12.61 3.79 17.31
N LYS A 107 -11.96 4.95 17.17
CA LYS A 107 -12.52 6.26 17.56
C LYS A 107 -13.53 6.78 16.52
N GLY A 108 -13.55 6.22 15.31
CA GLY A 108 -14.42 6.60 14.19
C GLY A 108 -13.76 7.55 13.20
N TYR A 109 -12.49 7.92 13.41
CA TYR A 109 -11.74 8.72 12.45
C TYR A 109 -11.35 7.88 11.23
N VAL A 110 -11.32 8.53 10.07
CA VAL A 110 -11.02 7.87 8.79
C VAL A 110 -9.62 8.26 8.32
N GLU A 111 -8.75 7.27 8.32
CA GLU A 111 -7.36 7.35 7.94
C GLU A 111 -7.16 6.86 6.49
N PRO A 112 -6.26 7.46 5.71
CA PRO A 112 -5.95 6.99 4.35
C PRO A 112 -5.54 5.51 4.30
N CYS A 113 -4.82 5.05 5.31
CA CYS A 113 -4.28 3.70 5.43
C CYS A 113 -4.00 3.42 6.91
N VAL A 114 -4.04 2.16 7.33
CA VAL A 114 -3.75 1.71 8.70
C VAL A 114 -2.35 2.15 9.19
N PHE A 115 -1.41 2.35 8.26
CA PHE A 115 -0.07 2.88 8.56
C PHE A 115 0.00 4.41 8.48
N GLN A 116 -0.95 5.08 7.81
CA GLN A 116 -1.04 6.54 7.71
C GLN A 116 -2.03 7.05 8.75
N GLN A 117 -1.61 7.03 10.01
CA GLN A 117 -2.43 7.29 11.20
C GLN A 117 -2.74 8.79 11.41
N PHE A 118 -3.21 9.44 10.35
CA PHE A 118 -3.64 10.84 10.33
C PHE A 118 -5.05 10.92 9.76
N ALA A 119 -5.90 11.73 10.37
CA ALA A 119 -7.27 11.92 9.91
C ALA A 119 -7.68 13.39 9.92
N VAL A 120 -8.61 13.70 9.01
CA VAL A 120 -9.30 14.99 8.93
C VAL A 120 -10.79 14.81 9.23
N ASP A 121 -11.34 13.66 8.85
CA ASP A 121 -12.77 13.38 8.89
C ASP A 121 -13.08 12.18 9.80
N SER A 122 -14.32 12.12 10.31
CA SER A 122 -14.84 11.04 11.14
C SER A 122 -16.20 10.57 10.63
N ILE A 123 -16.45 9.26 10.66
CA ILE A 123 -17.76 8.69 10.32
C ILE A 123 -18.85 9.04 11.34
N ARG A 124 -18.48 9.63 12.49
CA ARG A 124 -19.42 10.16 13.48
C ARG A 124 -20.05 11.48 13.05
N GLU A 125 -19.43 12.17 12.10
CA GLU A 125 -19.80 13.52 11.66
C GLU A 125 -20.21 13.57 10.19
N LYS A 126 -19.63 12.70 9.36
CA LYS A 126 -19.82 12.67 7.90
C LYS A 126 -20.12 11.25 7.44
N SER A 127 -20.93 11.12 6.39
CA SER A 127 -21.09 9.84 5.69
C SER A 127 -19.78 9.44 5.00
N LEU A 128 -19.59 8.13 4.79
CA LEU A 128 -18.40 7.63 4.08
C LEU A 128 -18.27 8.23 2.67
N LEU A 129 -19.38 8.49 1.99
CA LEU A 129 -19.38 9.11 0.66
C LEU A 129 -18.84 10.55 0.70
N GLU A 130 -19.22 11.33 1.71
CA GLU A 130 -18.70 12.69 1.90
C GLU A 130 -17.20 12.67 2.20
N ILE A 131 -16.75 11.73 3.03
CA ILE A 131 -15.33 11.56 3.36
C ILE A 131 -14.53 11.15 2.13
N LEU A 132 -15.03 10.20 1.34
CA LEU A 132 -14.39 9.80 0.07
C LEU A 132 -14.30 10.93 -0.95
N LYS A 133 -15.19 11.93 -0.86
CA LYS A 133 -15.17 13.14 -1.69
C LYS A 133 -14.47 14.32 -1.00
N SER A 134 -13.93 14.14 0.21
CA SER A 134 -13.30 15.22 0.95
C SER A 134 -12.05 15.75 0.23
N PRO A 135 -11.66 17.01 0.46
CA PRO A 135 -10.42 17.56 -0.10
C PRO A 135 -9.18 16.70 0.22
N PHE A 136 -9.12 16.14 1.43
CA PHE A 136 -8.01 15.30 1.90
C PHE A 136 -7.91 14.01 1.10
N PHE A 137 -9.00 13.24 1.00
CA PHE A 137 -9.00 11.96 0.27
C PHE A 137 -8.87 12.17 -1.24
N THR A 138 -9.48 13.22 -1.78
CA THR A 138 -9.36 13.57 -3.21
C THR A 138 -7.94 13.96 -3.58
N ALA A 139 -7.21 14.66 -2.71
CA ALA A 139 -5.80 14.99 -2.95
C ALA A 139 -4.91 13.75 -3.03
N TYR A 140 -5.10 12.78 -2.12
CA TYR A 140 -4.41 11.49 -2.23
C TYR A 140 -4.70 10.77 -3.53
N LYS A 141 -5.98 10.61 -3.91
CA LYS A 141 -6.37 9.92 -5.15
C LYS A 141 -5.78 10.58 -6.40
N ARG A 142 -5.72 11.92 -6.44
CA ARG A 142 -5.10 12.69 -7.52
C ARG A 142 -3.61 12.44 -7.67
N MET A 143 -2.94 12.20 -6.55
CA MET A 143 -1.50 11.98 -6.52
C MET A 143 -1.10 10.53 -6.77
N VAL A 144 -2.02 9.56 -6.82
CA VAL A 144 -1.68 8.18 -7.15
C VAL A 144 -1.45 8.02 -8.66
N PRO A 145 -0.35 7.36 -9.09
CA PRO A 145 0.78 6.90 -8.27
C PRO A 145 1.68 8.07 -7.84
N TYR A 146 2.19 8.02 -6.60
CA TYR A 146 2.98 9.10 -5.97
C TYR A 146 4.36 9.30 -6.64
N SER A 147 4.80 8.32 -7.41
CA SER A 147 6.00 8.31 -8.23
C SER A 147 5.65 7.80 -9.63
N ASN A 148 6.50 8.09 -10.61
CA ASN A 148 6.42 7.47 -11.95
C ASN A 148 6.90 6.01 -11.95
N ASN A 149 7.42 5.52 -10.82
CA ASN A 149 7.88 4.16 -10.61
C ASN A 149 6.91 3.44 -9.65
N LEU A 150 6.26 2.36 -10.13
CA LEU A 150 5.23 1.63 -9.36
C LEU A 150 5.80 0.76 -8.23
N PHE A 151 7.12 0.56 -8.16
CA PHE A 151 7.82 -0.03 -7.00
C PHE A 151 8.06 1.00 -5.87
N ARG A 152 7.59 2.24 -6.05
CA ARG A 152 7.63 3.29 -5.03
C ARG A 152 6.22 3.74 -4.64
N PRO A 153 5.33 2.83 -4.19
CA PRO A 153 3.92 3.15 -3.98
C PRO A 153 3.63 3.90 -2.67
N CYS A 154 4.48 3.81 -1.65
CA CYS A 154 4.12 4.26 -0.30
C CYS A 154 4.47 5.74 -0.07
N PRO A 155 3.55 6.55 0.49
CA PRO A 155 3.84 7.94 0.82
C PRO A 155 4.63 8.08 2.12
N ILE A 156 4.83 7.01 2.89
CA ILE A 156 5.61 7.02 4.14
C ILE A 156 7.10 6.74 3.84
N ILE A 157 7.39 5.60 3.21
CA ILE A 157 8.78 5.11 3.07
C ILE A 157 9.37 5.25 1.65
N ASP A 158 8.54 5.47 0.62
CA ASP A 158 9.04 5.60 -0.77
C ASP A 158 8.98 7.06 -1.26
N ASN A 159 7.99 7.79 -0.77
CA ASN A 159 7.75 9.20 -1.07
C ASN A 159 7.40 10.00 0.21
N PRO A 160 8.27 10.04 1.26
CA PRO A 160 7.95 10.67 2.54
C PRO A 160 7.47 12.13 2.44
N LYS A 161 7.97 12.86 1.45
CA LYS A 161 7.56 14.24 1.13
C LYS A 161 6.07 14.36 0.82
N VAL A 162 5.46 13.33 0.22
CA VAL A 162 4.03 13.29 -0.09
C VAL A 162 3.21 13.24 1.19
N LEU A 163 3.54 12.35 2.12
CA LEU A 163 2.85 12.29 3.41
C LEU A 163 2.96 13.63 4.16
N ARG A 164 4.17 14.18 4.28
CA ARG A 164 4.39 15.46 4.96
C ARG A 164 3.59 16.60 4.32
N ALA A 165 3.54 16.66 2.99
CA ALA A 165 2.73 17.64 2.28
C ALA A 165 1.22 17.46 2.54
N MET A 166 0.72 16.22 2.59
CA MET A 166 -0.69 15.94 2.90
C MET A 166 -1.05 16.34 4.34
N VAL A 167 -0.24 15.94 5.31
CA VAL A 167 -0.45 16.27 6.73
C VAL A 167 -0.48 17.79 6.92
N ASN A 168 0.52 18.50 6.39
CA ASN A 168 0.61 19.96 6.53
C ASN A 168 -0.50 20.70 5.79
N LYS A 169 -0.82 20.30 4.55
CA LYS A 169 -1.80 21.02 3.71
C LYS A 169 -3.22 20.94 4.27
N PHE A 170 -3.58 19.81 4.88
CA PHE A 170 -4.94 19.54 5.34
C PHE A 170 -5.08 19.63 6.86
N ASN A 171 -4.00 20.00 7.57
CA ASN A 171 -3.94 19.97 9.03
C ASN A 171 -4.41 18.62 9.59
N ALA A 172 -3.95 17.53 8.97
CA ALA A 172 -4.38 16.18 9.35
C ALA A 172 -3.86 15.85 10.75
N ILE A 173 -4.74 15.36 11.61
CA ILE A 173 -4.48 15.20 13.04
C ILE A 173 -3.96 13.78 13.30
N PRO A 174 -2.84 13.60 14.03
CA PRO A 174 -2.37 12.27 14.43
C PRO A 174 -3.42 11.56 15.28
N GLN A 175 -3.65 10.27 15.03
CA GLN A 175 -4.75 9.52 15.64
C GLN A 175 -4.32 8.61 16.79
N HIS A 176 -3.03 8.32 16.86
CA HIS A 176 -2.41 7.52 17.91
C HIS A 176 -1.16 8.23 18.44
N ASP A 177 -0.78 7.90 19.66
CA ASP A 177 0.45 8.42 20.26
C ASP A 177 1.65 7.95 19.43
N GLY A 178 2.50 8.89 19.03
CA GLY A 178 3.67 8.65 18.17
C GLY A 178 3.38 8.59 16.67
N SER A 179 2.12 8.78 16.23
CA SER A 179 1.80 8.85 14.79
C SER A 179 2.55 10.00 14.09
N GLU A 180 2.83 11.10 14.79
CA GLU A 180 3.58 12.26 14.31
C GLU A 180 5.07 11.96 14.03
N ASN A 181 5.63 10.90 14.60
CA ASN A 181 7.07 10.63 14.51
C ASN A 181 7.51 10.39 13.06
N VAL A 182 6.67 9.80 12.22
CA VAL A 182 6.98 9.60 10.79
C VAL A 182 7.07 10.89 9.97
N VAL A 183 6.54 12.00 10.49
CA VAL A 183 6.68 13.34 9.88
C VAL A 183 7.58 14.27 10.67
N THR A 184 8.09 13.84 11.83
CA THR A 184 8.96 14.60 12.72
C THR A 184 10.26 13.84 13.02
N GLU A 185 10.34 13.10 14.11
CA GLU A 185 11.56 12.45 14.62
C GLU A 185 12.21 11.50 13.61
N LEU A 186 11.41 10.70 12.90
CA LEU A 186 11.88 9.72 11.91
C LEU A 186 11.96 10.29 10.48
N ALA A 187 11.62 11.56 10.27
CA ALA A 187 11.49 12.15 8.94
C ALA A 187 12.78 12.03 8.10
N GLY A 188 13.95 12.24 8.74
CA GLY A 188 15.26 12.12 8.09
C GLY A 188 15.61 10.68 7.72
N GLN A 189 15.42 9.74 8.65
CA GLN A 189 15.69 8.32 8.41
C GLN A 189 14.77 7.72 7.32
N LEU A 190 13.52 8.18 7.24
CA LEU A 190 12.60 7.81 6.17
C LEU A 190 13.01 8.40 4.82
N ASP A 191 13.60 9.60 4.79
CA ASP A 191 14.16 10.17 3.56
C ASP A 191 15.39 9.39 3.07
N GLU A 192 16.25 8.96 3.99
CA GLU A 192 17.40 8.10 3.70
C GLU A 192 16.95 6.73 3.17
N LEU A 193 15.96 6.10 3.81
CA LEU A 193 15.38 4.83 3.37
C LEU A 193 14.79 4.96 1.95
N ALA A 194 14.02 6.02 1.69
CA ALA A 194 13.42 6.28 0.39
C ALA A 194 14.48 6.51 -0.70
N ALA A 195 15.57 7.21 -0.36
CA ALA A 195 16.69 7.44 -1.26
C ALA A 195 17.44 6.14 -1.57
N GLY A 196 17.75 5.32 -0.56
CA GLY A 196 18.40 4.03 -0.74
C GLY A 196 17.56 3.02 -1.52
N TRP A 197 16.23 3.06 -1.40
CA TRP A 197 15.33 2.21 -2.19
C TRP A 197 15.24 2.62 -3.66
N LYS A 198 15.47 3.88 -3.99
CA LYS A 198 15.25 4.40 -5.35
C LYS A 198 16.02 3.60 -6.40
N ASP A 199 17.29 3.30 -6.17
CA ASP A 199 18.13 2.65 -7.19
C ASP A 199 17.69 1.20 -7.44
N TYR A 200 17.30 0.47 -6.40
CA TYR A 200 16.70 -0.87 -6.55
C TYR A 200 15.34 -0.82 -7.23
N ALA A 201 14.50 0.17 -6.90
CA ALA A 201 13.22 0.34 -7.56
C ALA A 201 13.39 0.66 -9.06
N ASP A 202 14.40 1.44 -9.43
CA ASP A 202 14.67 1.77 -10.83
C ASP A 202 15.17 0.54 -11.61
N LYS A 203 16.00 -0.32 -11.00
CA LYS A 203 16.36 -1.64 -11.57
C LYS A 203 15.12 -2.48 -11.86
N LEU A 204 14.28 -2.69 -10.85
CA LEU A 204 13.05 -3.48 -11.01
C LEU A 204 12.11 -2.87 -12.05
N TYR A 205 11.96 -1.55 -12.05
CA TYR A 205 10.95 -0.94 -12.90
C TYR A 205 11.40 -0.78 -14.35
N TYR A 206 12.64 -0.32 -14.59
CA TYR A 206 13.13 0.00 -15.92
C TYR A 206 14.02 -1.08 -16.52
N GLU A 207 14.82 -1.80 -15.73
CA GLU A 207 15.76 -2.81 -16.25
C GLU A 207 15.07 -4.18 -16.39
N GLU A 208 14.23 -4.57 -15.42
CA GLU A 208 13.46 -5.83 -15.46
C GLU A 208 12.16 -5.73 -16.30
N GLY A 209 11.91 -4.60 -16.98
CA GLY A 209 10.85 -4.47 -17.97
C GLY A 209 9.42 -4.20 -17.42
N PHE A 210 9.30 -3.81 -16.15
CA PHE A 210 7.99 -3.55 -15.54
C PHE A 210 7.36 -2.23 -16.01
N ALA A 211 8.14 -1.26 -16.47
CA ALA A 211 7.64 0.00 -17.01
C ALA A 211 6.88 -0.20 -18.33
N GLU A 212 7.32 -1.16 -19.15
CA GLU A 212 6.71 -1.52 -20.44
C GLU A 212 5.43 -2.32 -20.23
N THR A 213 5.43 -3.27 -19.30
CA THR A 213 4.30 -4.16 -19.03
C THR A 213 3.26 -3.54 -18.09
N HIS A 214 3.68 -2.67 -17.17
CA HIS A 214 2.86 -2.04 -16.16
C HIS A 214 3.14 -0.53 -16.08
N PRO A 215 2.83 0.25 -17.14
CA PRO A 215 3.08 1.68 -17.14
C PRO A 215 2.28 2.40 -16.06
N ALA A 216 2.94 3.32 -15.36
CA ALA A 216 2.32 4.16 -14.34
C ALA A 216 1.27 5.10 -14.95
N HIS A 217 0.00 4.94 -14.54
CA HIS A 217 -1.10 5.78 -15.01
C HIS A 217 -1.56 6.75 -13.92
N ARG A 218 -1.41 8.06 -14.18
CA ARG A 218 -1.88 9.12 -13.27
C ARG A 218 -3.36 9.43 -13.47
N GLY A 219 -4.01 9.89 -12.41
CA GLY A 219 -5.42 10.34 -12.45
C GLY A 219 -6.44 9.22 -12.56
N VAL A 220 -6.03 7.95 -12.43
CA VAL A 220 -6.92 6.78 -12.49
C VAL A 220 -8.02 6.82 -11.43
N TYR A 221 -7.70 7.36 -10.26
CA TYR A 221 -8.62 7.46 -9.12
C TYR A 221 -9.24 8.86 -8.97
N ASP A 222 -8.94 9.79 -9.87
CA ASP A 222 -9.56 11.12 -9.88
C ASP A 222 -11.00 11.00 -10.41
N PHE A 223 -11.97 11.48 -9.62
CA PHE A 223 -13.39 11.43 -9.96
C PHE A 223 -13.69 12.19 -11.26
N ASP A 224 -13.12 13.37 -11.47
CA ASP A 224 -13.38 14.19 -12.66
C ASP A 224 -12.78 13.56 -13.92
N VAL A 225 -11.63 12.91 -13.80
CA VAL A 225 -11.03 12.12 -14.90
C VAL A 225 -11.90 10.91 -15.22
N ARG A 226 -12.33 10.19 -14.17
CA ARG A 226 -13.20 9.01 -14.28
C ARG A 226 -14.54 9.39 -14.91
N MET A 227 -15.19 10.46 -14.44
CA MET A 227 -16.46 10.93 -14.98
C MET A 227 -16.34 11.42 -16.42
N ARG A 228 -15.25 12.12 -16.79
CA ARG A 228 -15.00 12.47 -18.20
C ARG A 228 -14.85 11.24 -19.10
N LYS A 229 -14.21 10.18 -18.63
CA LYS A 229 -14.11 8.89 -19.35
C LYS A 229 -15.48 8.22 -19.53
N TYR A 230 -16.40 8.42 -18.60
CA TYR A 230 -17.75 7.85 -18.64
C TYR A 230 -18.82 8.74 -19.28
N ALA A 231 -18.57 10.05 -19.39
CA ALA A 231 -19.50 11.01 -20.00
C ALA A 231 -19.90 10.63 -21.43
N ASN A 232 -19.02 9.92 -22.15
CA ASN A 232 -19.27 9.41 -23.50
C ASN A 232 -19.72 7.93 -23.55
N ASN A 233 -20.06 7.34 -22.39
CA ASN A 233 -20.40 5.92 -22.24
C ASN A 233 -21.71 5.71 -21.46
N GLU A 234 -22.59 6.73 -21.36
CA GLU A 234 -23.90 6.60 -20.69
C GLU A 234 -24.72 5.42 -21.22
N GLU A 235 -24.69 5.16 -22.53
CA GLU A 235 -25.34 3.98 -23.13
C GLU A 235 -24.74 2.63 -22.67
N LYS A 236 -23.43 2.57 -22.40
CA LYS A 236 -22.75 1.36 -21.92
C LYS A 236 -22.88 1.16 -20.41
N LEU A 237 -23.19 2.22 -19.68
CA LEU A 237 -23.41 2.24 -18.24
C LEU A 237 -24.89 2.18 -17.85
N ALA A 238 -25.80 2.15 -18.84
CA ALA A 238 -27.21 1.87 -18.62
C ALA A 238 -27.37 0.41 -18.17
N ILE A 239 -27.15 0.16 -16.88
CA ILE A 239 -27.59 -1.05 -16.21
C ILE A 239 -29.12 -0.92 -16.14
N ASP A 240 -29.81 -1.82 -16.83
CA ASP A 240 -31.26 -1.94 -16.95
C ASP A 240 -31.98 -0.86 -17.78
N LYS A 241 -31.95 -1.04 -19.10
CA LYS A 241 -33.05 -0.58 -19.96
C LYS A 241 -33.52 -1.71 -20.89
N LYS A 242 -34.16 -2.72 -20.32
CA LYS A 242 -35.27 -3.41 -21.01
C LYS A 242 -36.42 -3.57 -20.00
N PRO A 243 -37.65 -3.18 -20.39
CA PRO A 243 -38.84 -3.32 -19.55
C PRO A 243 -39.18 -4.79 -19.28
#